data_AF-A0A929YKG4-F1
#
_entry.id   AF-A0A929YKG4-F1
#
_cell.length_a   1.000
_cell.length_b   1.000
_cell.length_c   1.000
_cell.angle_alpha   90.00
_cell.angle_beta   90.00
_cell.angle_gamma   90.00
#
_symmetry.space_group_name_H-M   'P 1'
#
loop_
_entity.id
_entity.type
_entity.pdbx_description
1 polymer ?
#
loop_
_entity_poly.entity_id
_entity_poly.type
_entity_poly.pdbx_seq_one_letter_code
_entity_poly.pdbx_strand_id
1 'polypeptide(L)'
;AKAKNKFVIVNVQYFECYAYPNSKIAFPECDKPIPNQKDFFRHFIDLGADMVVGTSAHQPQTYELYKDKPIYYGLGNLFFDQISWPDTMRSLILTHYFYQGKYLQTRISPTLYDENFQTYLIDETASREYLRRLVYASPKGY
;
A
#
# COMPACT_ATOMS: atom_id res chain seq x y z
N ALA A 1 -15.41 18.46 5.85
CA ALA A 1 -14.14 18.35 6.60
C ALA A 1 -13.19 19.52 6.33
N LYS A 2 -12.94 19.85 5.06
CA LYS A 2 -12.01 20.92 4.65
C LYS A 2 -12.37 22.31 5.16
N ALA A 3 -13.64 22.69 5.19
CA ALA A 3 -14.10 23.95 5.81
C ALA A 3 -13.78 24.07 7.32
N LYS A 4 -13.47 22.96 8.00
CA LYS A 4 -13.06 22.92 9.41
C LYS A 4 -11.56 22.65 9.58
N ASN A 5 -10.77 22.84 8.51
CA ASN A 5 -9.32 22.63 8.46
C ASN A 5 -8.84 21.25 8.97
N LYS A 6 -9.64 20.20 8.75
CA LYS A 6 -9.29 18.82 9.13
C LYS A 6 -8.46 18.15 8.03
N PHE A 7 -7.50 17.31 8.44
CA PHE A 7 -6.81 16.37 7.55
C PHE A 7 -7.76 15.22 7.17
N VAL A 8 -7.89 14.93 5.87
CA VAL A 8 -8.84 13.94 5.34
C VAL A 8 -8.10 12.75 4.76
N ILE A 9 -8.29 11.59 5.37
CA ILE A 9 -7.83 10.29 4.84
C ILE A 9 -9.05 9.58 4.22
N VAL A 10 -8.95 9.18 2.95
CA VAL A 10 -9.95 8.35 2.30
C VAL A 10 -9.43 6.93 2.24
N ASN A 11 -10.17 5.98 2.82
CA ASN A 11 -9.90 4.56 2.65
C ASN A 11 -10.78 4.02 1.53
N VAL A 12 -10.16 3.27 0.61
CA VAL A 12 -10.82 2.75 -0.58
C VAL A 12 -10.58 1.25 -0.65
N GLN A 13 -11.65 0.47 -0.49
CA GLN A 13 -11.63 -0.92 -0.91
C GLN A 13 -11.67 -0.95 -2.44
N TYR A 14 -10.67 -1.59 -3.06
CA TYR A 14 -10.58 -1.71 -4.51
C TYR A 14 -10.31 -3.16 -4.92
N PHE A 15 -10.38 -3.44 -6.22
CA PHE A 15 -10.11 -4.75 -6.76
C PHE A 15 -8.64 -5.13 -6.62
N GLU A 16 -8.41 -6.43 -6.52
CA GLU A 16 -7.07 -7.02 -6.57
C GLU A 16 -6.59 -7.24 -8.01
N CYS A 17 -5.34 -7.66 -8.15
CA CYS A 17 -4.71 -7.97 -9.42
C CYS A 17 -5.12 -9.34 -10.01
N TYR A 18 -5.74 -10.21 -9.19
CA TYR A 18 -6.19 -11.56 -9.56
C TYR A 18 -5.08 -12.44 -10.20
N ALA A 19 -3.82 -12.26 -9.80
CA ALA A 19 -2.70 -13.03 -10.31
C ALA A 19 -2.35 -14.19 -9.36
N TYR A 20 -2.82 -15.38 -9.74
CA TYR A 20 -2.70 -16.61 -8.95
C TYR A 20 -2.03 -17.71 -9.77
N PRO A 21 -0.70 -17.63 -10.00
CA PRO A 21 0.02 -18.64 -10.77
C PRO A 21 -0.06 -20.01 -10.10
N ASN A 22 -0.01 -21.09 -10.90
CA ASN A 22 -0.05 -22.48 -10.44
C ASN A 22 1.20 -22.91 -9.63
N SER A 23 2.13 -22.00 -9.38
CA SER A 23 3.37 -22.25 -8.66
C SER A 23 3.58 -21.17 -7.61
N LYS A 24 4.28 -21.50 -6.51
CA LYS A 24 4.60 -20.58 -5.41
C LYS A 24 5.68 -19.58 -5.82
N ILE A 25 5.33 -18.66 -6.72
CA ILE A 25 6.19 -17.60 -7.24
C ILE A 25 5.60 -16.23 -6.93
N ALA A 26 6.47 -15.24 -6.73
CA ALA A 26 6.06 -13.84 -6.63
C ALA A 26 5.55 -13.34 -7.99
N PHE A 27 4.67 -12.33 -7.98
CA PHE A 27 4.12 -11.71 -9.18
C PHE A 27 4.28 -10.17 -9.11
N PRO A 28 5.48 -9.63 -9.40
CA PRO A 28 5.80 -8.21 -9.23
C PRO A 28 4.98 -7.25 -10.09
N GLU A 29 4.33 -7.72 -11.16
CA GLU A 29 3.44 -6.86 -11.95
C GLU A 29 2.27 -6.34 -11.11
N CYS A 30 1.82 -7.11 -10.11
CA CYS A 30 0.76 -6.72 -9.19
C CYS A 30 1.22 -5.72 -8.11
N ASP A 31 2.49 -5.34 -8.07
CA ASP A 31 2.94 -4.21 -7.25
C ASP A 31 2.46 -2.89 -7.85
N LYS A 32 2.16 -2.84 -9.15
CA LYS A 32 1.64 -1.64 -9.81
C LYS A 32 0.14 -1.47 -9.49
N PRO A 33 -0.39 -0.25 -9.59
CA PRO A 33 -1.83 -0.06 -9.55
C PRO A 33 -2.45 -0.76 -10.76
N ILE A 34 -3.57 -1.44 -10.55
CA ILE A 34 -4.30 -2.09 -11.63
C ILE A 34 -4.97 -1.04 -12.54
N PRO A 35 -5.46 -1.40 -13.74
CA PRO A 35 -6.10 -0.44 -14.64
C PRO A 35 -7.18 0.39 -13.93
N ASN A 36 -7.24 1.69 -14.23
CA ASN A 36 -8.13 2.69 -13.62
C ASN A 36 -7.92 2.99 -12.12
N GLN A 37 -7.22 2.14 -11.35
CA GLN A 37 -7.00 2.37 -9.92
C GLN A 37 -6.25 3.68 -9.66
N LYS A 38 -5.22 3.96 -10.46
CA LYS A 38 -4.43 5.19 -10.38
C LYS A 38 -5.30 6.44 -10.49
N ASP A 39 -6.06 6.55 -11.57
CA ASP A 39 -6.85 7.75 -11.84
C ASP A 39 -8.03 7.86 -10.88
N PHE A 40 -8.61 6.73 -10.46
CA PHE A 40 -9.65 6.69 -9.43
C PHE A 40 -9.15 7.20 -8.07
N PHE A 41 -7.96 6.80 -7.63
CA PHE A 41 -7.39 7.23 -6.35
C PHE A 41 -6.97 8.70 -6.40
N ARG A 42 -6.35 9.13 -7.51
CA ARG A 42 -6.01 10.54 -7.75
C ARG A 42 -7.24 11.45 -7.76
N HIS A 43 -8.39 10.95 -8.22
CA HIS A 43 -9.65 11.70 -8.19
C HIS A 43 -10.06 12.11 -6.76
N PHE A 44 -9.84 11.26 -5.75
CA PHE A 44 -10.12 11.65 -4.35
C PHE A 44 -9.23 12.79 -3.86
N ILE A 45 -7.96 12.81 -4.29
CA ILE A 45 -7.06 13.94 -4.01
C ILE A 45 -7.57 15.21 -4.69
N ASP A 46 -8.04 15.12 -5.94
CA ASP A 46 -8.62 16.23 -6.68
C ASP A 46 -9.91 16.77 -6.04
N LEU A 47 -10.70 15.90 -5.41
CA LEU A 47 -11.88 16.27 -4.60
C LEU A 47 -11.52 16.82 -3.20
N GLY A 48 -10.24 16.88 -2.84
CA GLY A 48 -9.75 17.53 -1.64
C GLY A 48 -9.33 16.61 -0.49
N ALA A 49 -9.25 15.29 -0.70
CA ALA A 49 -8.58 14.40 0.26
C ALA A 49 -7.11 14.80 0.44
N ASP A 50 -6.55 14.55 1.62
CA ASP A 50 -5.13 14.81 1.94
C ASP A 50 -4.28 13.54 1.88
N MET A 51 -4.92 12.37 1.87
CA MET A 51 -4.31 11.06 1.70
C MET A 51 -5.35 10.06 1.21
N VAL A 52 -4.93 9.09 0.40
CA VAL A 52 -5.75 7.95 -0.02
C VAL A 52 -5.04 6.65 0.33
N VAL A 53 -5.76 5.71 0.93
CA VAL A 53 -5.25 4.40 1.34
C VAL A 53 -6.15 3.31 0.76
N GLY A 54 -5.56 2.44 -0.06
CA GLY A 54 -6.24 1.31 -0.66
C GLY A 54 -6.16 0.06 0.20
N THR A 55 -7.24 -0.69 0.25
CA THR A 55 -7.35 -1.97 0.95
C THR A 55 -7.76 -3.08 -0.02
N SER A 56 -7.75 -4.33 0.45
CA SER A 56 -8.25 -5.51 -0.27
C SER A 56 -7.47 -5.95 -1.50
N ALA A 57 -6.27 -5.40 -1.73
CA ALA A 57 -5.40 -5.81 -2.84
C ALA A 57 -4.76 -7.20 -2.66
N HIS A 58 -4.90 -7.82 -1.48
CA HIS A 58 -4.30 -9.09 -1.03
C HIS A 58 -2.77 -9.15 -0.99
N GLN A 59 -2.07 -8.34 -1.79
CA GLN A 59 -0.65 -8.07 -1.67
C GLN A 59 -0.39 -6.56 -1.61
N PRO A 60 0.77 -6.12 -1.10
CA PRO A 60 1.12 -4.72 -1.15
C PRO A 60 1.28 -4.25 -2.59
N GLN A 61 0.69 -3.10 -2.87
CA GLN A 61 0.93 -2.35 -4.09
C GLN A 61 1.79 -1.13 -3.77
N THR A 62 2.28 -0.48 -4.82
CA THR A 62 3.09 0.73 -4.76
C THR A 62 2.34 1.89 -4.09
N TYR A 63 3.07 2.97 -3.91
CA TYR A 63 2.57 4.24 -3.42
C TYR A 63 3.20 5.39 -4.21
N GLU A 64 2.55 6.54 -4.17
CA GLU A 64 3.05 7.74 -4.84
C GLU A 64 2.70 9.03 -4.09
N LEU A 65 3.33 10.12 -4.51
CA LEU A 65 2.94 11.49 -4.17
C LEU A 65 2.28 12.15 -5.39
N TYR A 66 0.97 12.34 -5.32
CA TYR A 66 0.19 13.09 -6.31
C TYR A 66 -0.24 14.43 -5.72
N LYS A 67 0.18 15.54 -6.33
CA LYS A 67 0.01 16.90 -5.80
C LYS A 67 0.47 17.02 -4.33
N ASP A 68 1.66 16.47 -4.06
CA ASP A 68 2.31 16.40 -2.73
C ASP A 68 1.50 15.68 -1.64
N LYS A 69 0.51 14.88 -2.04
CA LYS A 69 -0.32 14.10 -1.13
C LYS A 69 -0.11 12.60 -1.36
N PRO A 70 0.06 11.80 -0.29
CA PRO A 70 0.35 10.39 -0.40
C PRO A 70 -0.87 9.58 -0.83
N ILE A 71 -0.63 8.65 -1.75
CA ILE A 71 -1.56 7.61 -2.17
C ILE A 71 -0.87 6.26 -1.96
N TYR A 72 -1.50 5.36 -1.21
CA TYR A 72 -1.07 3.97 -1.04
C TYR A 72 -2.08 3.07 -1.73
N TYR A 73 -1.68 2.30 -2.75
CA TYR A 73 -2.64 1.62 -3.62
C TYR A 73 -3.23 0.35 -3.01
N GLY A 74 -2.43 -0.37 -2.22
CA GLY A 74 -2.86 -1.60 -1.56
C GLY A 74 -1.90 -1.95 -0.41
N LEU A 75 -2.45 -2.23 0.77
CA LEU A 75 -1.64 -2.57 1.95
C LEU A 75 -1.25 -4.05 2.04
N GLY A 76 -1.86 -4.93 1.24
CA GLY A 76 -1.70 -6.37 1.38
C GLY A 76 -2.41 -6.98 2.60
N ASN A 77 -2.11 -8.24 2.88
CA ASN A 77 -2.73 -9.00 3.96
C ASN A 77 -1.87 -8.93 5.22
N LEU A 78 -2.35 -8.25 6.26
CA LEU A 78 -1.67 -8.29 7.57
C LEU A 78 -1.61 -9.73 8.09
N PHE A 79 -2.71 -10.48 7.93
CA PHE A 79 -2.86 -11.88 8.27
C PHE A 79 -4.00 -12.47 7.43
N PHE A 80 -3.78 -13.59 6.73
CA PHE A 80 -4.80 -14.27 5.92
C PHE A 80 -4.41 -15.72 5.62
N ASP A 81 -5.36 -16.55 5.15
CA ASP A 81 -5.14 -17.97 4.85
C ASP A 81 -4.44 -18.23 3.49
N GLN A 82 -4.07 -17.16 2.76
CA GLN A 82 -3.40 -17.24 1.46
C GLN A 82 -1.86 -17.36 1.61
N ILE A 83 -1.34 -18.57 1.79
CA ILE A 83 0.11 -18.87 1.85
C ILE A 83 0.69 -19.47 0.56
N SER A 84 -0.18 -19.70 -0.44
CA SER A 84 0.20 -20.30 -1.73
C SER A 84 1.04 -19.36 -2.61
N TRP A 85 0.97 -18.04 -2.35
CA TRP A 85 1.68 -17.01 -3.13
C TRP A 85 2.51 -16.11 -2.19
N PRO A 86 3.82 -15.95 -2.43
CA PRO A 86 4.70 -15.20 -1.53
C PRO A 86 4.29 -13.73 -1.30
N ASP A 87 3.67 -13.08 -2.29
CA ASP A 87 3.29 -11.67 -2.19
C ASP A 87 2.00 -11.48 -1.37
N THR A 88 1.11 -12.48 -1.32
CA THR A 88 -0.10 -12.43 -0.46
C THR A 88 0.24 -12.59 1.01
N MET A 89 1.46 -13.06 1.32
CA MET A 89 1.96 -13.20 2.69
C MET A 89 2.50 -11.89 3.28
N ARG A 90 2.50 -10.81 2.50
CA ARG A 90 3.11 -9.51 2.87
C ARG A 90 2.05 -8.47 3.17
N SER A 91 2.40 -7.52 4.03
CA SER A 91 1.60 -6.30 4.24
C SER A 91 2.45 -5.07 4.48
N LEU A 92 1.82 -3.90 4.50
CA LEU A 92 2.39 -2.64 4.95
C LEU A 92 1.57 -2.11 6.13
N ILE A 93 2.24 -1.88 7.26
CA ILE A 93 1.69 -1.08 8.35
C ILE A 93 2.08 0.38 8.11
N LEU A 94 1.07 1.23 7.96
CA LEU A 94 1.27 2.68 7.88
C LEU A 94 1.12 3.31 9.27
N THR A 95 2.16 3.99 9.73
CA THR A 95 2.10 4.81 10.96
C THR A 95 2.16 6.27 10.58
N HIS A 96 1.03 6.97 10.71
CA HIS A 96 0.93 8.40 10.43
C HIS A 96 1.23 9.22 11.68
N TYR A 97 2.20 10.14 11.58
CA TYR A 97 2.59 11.02 12.67
C TYR A 97 1.94 12.39 12.48
N PHE A 98 1.21 12.84 13.49
CA PHE A 98 0.59 14.15 13.55
C PHE A 98 1.13 14.94 14.74
N TYR A 99 1.37 16.22 14.55
CA TYR A 99 1.75 17.14 15.62
C TYR A 99 0.99 18.45 15.46
N GLN A 100 0.35 18.92 16.54
CA GLN A 100 -0.47 20.14 16.54
C GLN A 100 -1.47 20.21 15.38
N GLY A 101 -2.12 19.08 15.06
CA GLY A 101 -3.10 18.97 13.98
C GLY A 101 -2.52 18.96 12.56
N LYS A 102 -1.19 18.97 12.40
CA LYS A 102 -0.50 18.88 11.10
C LYS A 102 0.08 17.49 10.88
N TYR A 103 -0.08 16.96 9.67
CA TYR A 103 0.60 15.75 9.23
C TYR A 103 2.10 16.02 9.07
N LEU A 104 2.94 15.19 9.66
CA LEU A 104 4.40 15.32 9.58
C LEU A 104 4.99 14.30 8.61
N GLN A 105 4.66 13.02 8.81
CA GLN A 105 5.23 11.92 8.03
C GLN A 105 4.40 10.65 8.19
N THR A 106 4.64 9.70 7.29
CA THR A 106 4.20 8.31 7.44
C THR A 106 5.42 7.41 7.48
N ARG A 107 5.51 6.53 8.48
CA ARG A 107 6.43 5.40 8.46
C ARG A 107 5.73 4.20 7.84
N ILE A 108 6.37 3.59 6.86
CA ILE A 108 5.91 2.34 6.23
C ILE A 108 6.71 1.20 6.85
N SER A 109 6.03 0.25 7.49
CA SER A 109 6.65 -0.92 8.12
C SER A 109 6.14 -2.18 7.44
N PRO A 110 6.92 -2.78 6.53
CA PRO A 110 6.49 -4.00 5.87
C PRO A 110 6.46 -5.19 6.85
N THR A 111 5.50 -6.09 6.63
CA THR A 111 5.36 -7.33 7.39
C THR A 111 5.40 -8.53 6.46
N LEU A 112 5.68 -9.69 7.05
CA LEU A 112 5.52 -11.00 6.45
C LEU A 112 4.87 -11.90 7.50
N TYR A 113 3.93 -12.75 7.09
CA TYR A 113 3.50 -13.87 7.92
C TYR A 113 4.04 -15.18 7.36
N ASP A 114 4.33 -16.14 8.23
CA ASP A 114 4.85 -17.45 7.84
C ASP A 114 3.73 -18.50 7.63
N GLU A 115 4.11 -19.75 7.38
CA GLU A 115 3.17 -20.86 7.16
C GLU A 115 2.42 -21.28 8.45
N ASN A 116 2.86 -20.80 9.62
CA ASN A 116 2.12 -20.93 10.88
C ASN A 116 1.19 -19.72 11.12
N PHE A 117 1.08 -18.84 10.13
CA PHE A 117 0.34 -17.58 10.20
C PHE A 117 0.87 -16.60 11.27
N GLN A 118 2.13 -16.73 11.68
CA GLN A 118 2.74 -15.76 12.59
C GLN A 118 3.21 -14.55 11.80
N THR A 119 2.60 -13.39 12.03
CA THR A 119 3.03 -12.12 11.43
C THR A 119 4.20 -11.52 12.19
N TYR A 120 5.18 -11.00 11.47
CA TYR A 120 6.31 -10.26 12.01
C TYR A 120 6.71 -9.10 11.09
N LEU A 121 7.39 -8.10 11.67
CA LEU A 121 8.08 -7.07 10.88
C LEU A 121 9.27 -7.72 10.19
N ILE A 122 9.42 -7.50 8.89
CA ILE A 122 10.62 -7.99 8.19
C ILE A 122 11.85 -7.18 8.63
N ASP A 123 13.01 -7.81 8.56
CA ASP A 123 14.27 -7.16 8.95
C ASP A 123 14.59 -5.95 8.05
N GLU A 124 15.53 -5.13 8.50
CA GLU A 124 15.85 -3.86 7.84
C GLU A 124 16.34 -4.03 6.39
N THR A 125 17.09 -5.10 6.10
CA THR A 125 17.62 -5.35 4.75
C THR A 125 16.51 -5.77 3.82
N ALA A 126 15.71 -6.76 4.22
CA ALA A 126 14.55 -7.21 3.44
C ALA A 126 13.51 -6.07 3.27
N SER A 127 13.33 -5.23 4.29
CA SER A 127 12.47 -4.05 4.24
C SER A 127 12.92 -3.05 3.17
N ARG A 128 14.21 -2.70 3.15
CA ARG A 128 14.75 -1.78 2.14
C ARG A 128 14.59 -2.33 0.72
N GLU A 129 14.90 -3.60 0.51
CA GLU A 129 14.75 -4.24 -0.80
C GLU A 129 13.29 -4.24 -1.26
N TYR A 130 12.37 -4.59 -0.35
CA TYR A 130 10.96 -4.66 -0.67
C TYR A 130 10.34 -3.28 -0.94
N LEU A 131 10.66 -2.28 -0.12
CA LEU A 131 10.21 -0.91 -0.36
C LEU A 131 10.77 -0.35 -1.67
N ARG A 132 12.03 -0.69 -2.01
CA ARG A 132 12.62 -0.31 -3.30
C ARG A 132 11.87 -0.94 -4.48
N ARG A 133 11.47 -2.22 -4.38
CA ARG A 133 10.61 -2.91 -5.36
C ARG A 133 9.29 -2.15 -5.55
N LEU A 134 8.63 -1.74 -4.47
CA LEU A 134 7.39 -0.97 -4.55
C LEU A 134 7.62 0.42 -5.18
N VAL A 135 8.70 1.12 -4.84
CA VAL A 135 9.03 2.42 -5.46
C VAL A 135 9.30 2.26 -6.96
N TYR A 136 9.97 1.18 -7.41
CA TYR A 136 10.16 0.88 -8.84
C TYR A 136 8.83 0.70 -9.60
N ALA A 137 7.81 0.19 -8.92
CA ALA A 137 6.47 0.01 -9.49
C ALA A 137 5.64 1.31 -9.52
N SER A 138 6.13 2.42 -8.96
CA SER A 138 5.37 3.66 -8.85
C SER A 138 5.07 4.28 -10.23
N PRO A 139 3.83 4.73 -10.50
CA PRO A 139 3.46 5.32 -11.79
C PRO A 139 4.23 6.58 -12.18
N LYS A 140 4.90 7.21 -11.22
CA LYS A 140 5.64 8.45 -11.42
C LYS A 140 7.09 8.22 -11.88
N GLY A 141 7.60 6.99 -11.78
CA GLY A 141 9.05 6.72 -11.89
C GLY A 141 9.85 7.33 -10.73
N TYR A 142 11.18 7.20 -10.78
CA TYR A 142 12.11 7.80 -9.81
C TYR A 142 12.26 9.31 -10.01
#